data_AF-A0A953R2H2-F1
#
_entry.id   AF-A0A953R2H2-F1
#
_cell.length_a   1.000
_cell.length_b   1.000
_cell.length_c   1.000
_cell.angle_alpha   90.00
_cell.angle_beta   90.00
_cell.angle_gamma   90.00
#
_symmetry.space_group_name_H-M   'P 1'
#
loop_
_entity.id
_entity.type
_entity.pdbx_description
1 polymer ?
#
loop_
_entity_poly.entity_id
_entity_poly.type
_entity_poly.pdbx_seq_one_letter_code
_entity_poly.pdbx_strand_id
1 'polypeptide(L)' 'MKALLYDKYGSTEGLEIREIENPAPKKNEVLVRVHAVSVNDWDFGARYGQGRESDDRGPLWT' A
#
# COMPACT_ATOMS: atom_id res chain seq x y z
N MET A 1 2.49 -5.92 -15.16
CA MET A 1 1.28 -6.26 -14.40
C MET A 1 0.45 -5.00 -14.17
N LYS A 2 -0.86 -5.14 -13.93
CA LYS A 2 -1.68 -4.03 -13.45
C LYS A 2 -1.58 -3.90 -11.94
N ALA A 3 -1.53 -2.67 -11.44
CA ALA A 3 -1.59 -2.38 -10.02
C ALA A 3 -2.42 -1.11 -9.76
N LEU A 4 -3.05 -1.04 -8.60
CA LEU A 4 -3.69 0.17 -8.10
C LEU A 4 -2.61 1.01 -7.41
N LEU A 5 -2.31 2.19 -7.95
CA LEU A 5 -1.28 3.09 -7.45
C LEU A 5 -1.93 4.35 -6.86
N TYR A 6 -1.18 4.98 -5.97
CA TYR A 6 -1.56 6.23 -5.35
C TYR A 6 -0.31 7.00 -4.95
N ASP A 7 -0.12 8.18 -5.54
CA ASP A 7 1.16 8.89 -5.47
C ASP A 7 1.22 9.90 -4.32
N LYS A 8 0.08 10.27 -3.71
CA LYS A 8 0.02 11.29 -2.65
C LYS A 8 -1.10 11.00 -1.67
N TYR A 9 -0.79 10.87 -0.37
CA TYR A 9 -1.78 10.69 0.72
C TYR A 9 -2.96 11.68 0.69
N GLY A 10 -4.14 11.24 1.16
CA GLY A 10 -5.36 12.05 1.14
C GLY A 10 -6.60 11.33 0.61
N SER A 11 -7.42 12.04 -0.17
CA SER A 11 -8.68 11.54 -0.76
C SER A 11 -8.45 10.44 -1.82
N THR A 12 -9.51 9.86 -2.38
CA THR A 12 -9.39 8.87 -3.47
C THR A 12 -8.99 9.49 -4.81
N GLU A 13 -8.80 10.81 -4.88
CA GLU A 13 -8.33 11.49 -6.08
C GLU A 13 -6.89 11.05 -6.39
N GLY A 14 -6.66 10.56 -7.61
CA GLY A 14 -5.36 10.03 -8.04
C GLY A 14 -5.12 8.55 -7.70
N LEU A 15 -6.14 7.83 -7.22
CA LEU A 15 -6.11 6.36 -7.17
C LEU A 15 -6.29 5.82 -8.58
N GLU A 16 -5.27 5.17 -9.15
CA GLU A 16 -5.27 4.79 -10.56
C GLU A 16 -4.77 3.36 -10.78
N ILE A 17 -5.45 2.62 -11.65
CA ILE A 17 -4.94 1.34 -12.14
C ILE A 17 -3.99 1.62 -13.30
N ARG A 18 -2.70 1.32 -13.10
CA ARG A 18 -1.65 1.51 -14.12
C ARG A 18 -1.00 0.18 -14.48
N GLU A 19 -0.55 0.05 -15.73
CA GLU A 19 0.38 -1.01 -16.13
C GLU A 19 1.78 -0.65 -15.63
N ILE A 20 2.41 -1.59 -14.93
CA ILE A 20 3.76 -1.47 -14.39
C ILE A 20 4.58 -2.70 -14.75
N GLU A 21 5.90 -2.61 -14.63
CA GLU A 21 6.78 -3.77 -14.79
C GLU A 21 6.49 -4.84 -13.73
N ASN A 22 6.72 -6.10 -14.08
CA ASN A 22 6.59 -7.18 -13.10
C ASN A 22 7.76 -7.08 -12.10
N PRO A 23 7.51 -7.12 -10.77
CA PRO A 23 8.58 -7.01 -9.80
C PRO A 23 9.50 -8.23 -9.86
N ALA A 24 10.81 -7.99 -9.77
CA ALA A 24 11.83 -9.03 -9.69
C ALA A 24 12.14 -9.31 -8.20
N PRO A 25 11.85 -10.51 -7.68
CA PRO A 25 12.12 -10.85 -6.28
C PRO A 25 13.63 -10.92 -6.00
N LYS A 26 14.03 -10.50 -4.80
CA LYS A 26 15.40 -10.63 -4.28
C LYS A 26 15.62 -11.98 -3.62
N LYS A 27 16.82 -12.20 -3.08
CA LYS A 27 17.14 -13.37 -2.25
C LYS A 27 16.17 -13.43 -1.07
N ASN A 28 15.54 -14.59 -0.89
CA ASN A 28 14.52 -14.90 0.15
C ASN A 28 13.16 -14.21 -0.04
N GLU A 29 12.85 -13.68 -1.23
CA GLU A 29 11.52 -13.20 -1.58
C GLU A 29 10.86 -14.17 -2.58
N VAL A 30 9.54 -14.15 -2.66
CA VAL A 30 8.77 -14.91 -3.65
C VAL A 30 7.88 -13.96 -4.45
N LEU A 31 7.74 -14.23 -5.75
CA LEU A 31 6.79 -13.51 -6.60
C LEU A 31 5.44 -14.23 -6.57
N VAL A 32 4.41 -13.53 -6.10
CA VAL A 32 3.05 -14.06 -6.01
C VAL A 32 2.18 -13.48 -7.11
N ARG A 33 1.46 -14.35 -7.84
CA ARG A 33 0.42 -13.92 -8.77
C ARG A 33 -0.88 -13.72 -8.01
N VAL A 34 -1.26 -12.46 -7.82
CA VAL A 34 -2.49 -12.08 -7.11
C VAL A 34 -3.71 -12.38 -7.98
N HIS A 35 -4.65 -13.17 -7.44
CA HIS A 35 -5.94 -13.49 -8.08
C HIS A 35 -7.10 -12.67 -7.50
N ALA A 36 -7.03 -12.37 -6.20
CA ALA A 36 -8.03 -11.61 -5.46
C ALA A 36 -7.36 -10.94 -4.24
N VAL A 37 -7.94 -9.85 -3.79
CA VAL A 37 -7.58 -9.12 -2.55
C VAL A 37 -8.86 -8.62 -1.89
N SER A 38 -8.83 -8.37 -0.58
CA SER A 38 -9.90 -7.69 0.15
C SER A 38 -9.54 -6.22 0.39
N VAL A 39 -10.55 -5.41 0.69
CA VAL A 39 -10.39 -4.11 1.34
C VAL A 39 -10.64 -4.30 2.82
N ASN A 40 -9.74 -3.77 3.64
CA ASN A 40 -9.75 -3.82 5.09
C ASN A 40 -9.81 -2.40 5.64
N ASP A 41 -10.22 -2.26 6.91
CA ASP A 41 -10.29 -0.95 7.60
C ASP A 41 -8.96 -0.18 7.53
N TRP A 42 -7.85 -0.91 7.67
CA TRP A 42 -6.51 -0.32 7.63
C TRP A 42 -6.14 0.30 6.28
N ASP A 43 -6.72 -0.14 5.16
CA ASP A 43 -6.44 0.43 3.84
C ASP A 43 -6.90 1.89 3.76
N PHE A 44 -7.94 2.26 4.52
CA PHE A 44 -8.37 3.65 4.66
C PHE A 44 -7.32 4.50 5.37
N GLY A 45 -6.84 4.04 6.54
CA GLY A 45 -5.81 4.75 7.30
C GLY A 45 -4.48 4.84 6.55
N ALA A 46 -4.08 3.76 5.88
CA ALA A 46 -2.88 3.72 5.05
C ALA A 46 -2.93 4.74 3.90
N ARG A 47 -4.10 4.91 3.25
CA ARG A 47 -4.30 5.93 2.21
C ARG A 47 -4.19 7.37 2.74
N TYR A 48 -4.53 7.61 4.00
CA TYR A 48 -4.30 8.93 4.63
C TYR A 48 -2.90 9.09 5.25
N GLY A 49 -2.04 8.06 5.17
CA GLY A 49 -0.69 8.11 5.72
C GLY A 49 -0.59 7.84 7.23
N GLN A 50 -1.65 7.32 7.85
CA GLN A 50 -1.76 7.15 9.32
C GLN A 50 -0.78 6.12 9.90
N GLY A 51 -0.08 5.33 9.06
CA GLY A 51 0.97 4.41 9.48
C GLY A 51 2.39 4.98 9.46
N ARG A 52 2.60 6.22 9.01
CA ARG A 52 3.93 6.87 8.98
C ARG A 52 4.16 7.89 10.10
N GLU A 53 3.12 8.38 10.75
CA GLU A 53 3.27 9.27 11.92
C GLU A 53 3.82 8.57 13.18
N SER A 54 3.80 7.23 13.20
CA SER A 54 4.31 6.44 14.34
C SER A 54 5.81 6.16 14.31
N ASP A 55 6.52 6.47 13.21
CA ASP A 55 7.99 6.32 13.19
C ASP A 55 8.69 7.42 14.02
N ASP A 56 8.02 8.56 14.27
CA ASP A 56 8.54 9.65 15.12
C ASP A 56 7.83 9.78 16.48
N ARG A 57 6.75 9.02 16.71
CA ARG A 57 6.05 8.95 17.99
C ARG A 57 5.75 7.50 18.29
N GLY A 58 6.48 6.93 19.25
CA GLY A 58 6.29 5.57 19.74
C GLY A 58 4.81 5.25 20.09
N PRO A 59 4.49 3.97 20.30
CA PRO A 59 3.11 3.46 20.30
C PRO A 59 2.16 4.28 21.20
N LEU A 60 1.07 4.77 20.63
CA LEU A 60 0.00 5.51 21.32
C LEU A 60 -1.00 4.58 22.02
N TRP A 61 -0.50 3.57 22.73
CA TRP A 61 -1.30 2.80 23.70
C TRP A 61 -0.71 2.98 25.09
N THR A 62 -1.04 4.13 25.68
CA THR A 62 -1.17 4.41 27.12
C THR A 62 -2.28 5.41 27.30
#